data_AF-A0AAV4EU03-F1
#
_entry.id   AF-A0AAV4EU03-F1
#
_cell.length_a   1.000
_cell.length_b   1.000
_cell.length_c   1.000
_cell.angle_alpha   90.00
_cell.angle_beta   90.00
_cell.angle_gamma   90.00
#
_symmetry.space_group_name_H-M   'P 1'
#
loop_
_entity.id
_entity.type
_entity.pdbx_description
1 polymer ?
#
loop_
_entity_poly.entity_id
_entity_poly.type
_entity_poly.pdbx_seq_one_letter_code
_entity_poly.pdbx_strand_id
1 'polypeptide(L)'
;MGRLTQLAIFSLALAVLMASVQHVYGHTYNDTVRLSTDLLANYNPAVRPLIDQTKVLTVNALMLLGAIRLVDEKEQTISIRLYCWFWWQDALLTWTPSDYGNTTVFNPPINQVWIPSLNLAGAVSSQQLIVDTSHIVPLYVNSSVSVVIKRRPRFFMLNLLMPTLALSFLNILVFILPADSGEKVGYSITVLLSVMLMMGVTTDTLPESSDVVPLVKIS
;
A
#
# COMPACT_ATOMS: atom_id res chain seq x y z
N MET A 1 -43.20 22.70 53.23
CA MET A 1 -42.08 21.83 53.65
C MET A 1 -41.25 21.27 52.48
N GLY A 2 -41.83 20.92 51.31
CA GLY A 2 -41.12 20.19 50.24
C GLY A 2 -40.07 20.97 49.41
N ARG A 3 -40.09 22.31 49.40
CA ARG A 3 -39.17 23.11 48.56
C ARG A 3 -37.77 23.24 49.16
N LEU A 4 -37.67 23.28 50.49
CA LEU A 4 -36.39 23.35 51.21
C LEU A 4 -35.66 22.00 51.21
N THR A 5 -36.39 20.89 51.31
CA THR A 5 -35.81 19.54 51.25
C THR A 5 -35.27 19.24 49.85
N GLN A 6 -35.93 19.69 48.78
CA GLN A 6 -35.40 19.52 47.43
C GLN A 6 -34.13 20.34 47.18
N LEU A 7 -34.05 21.57 47.69
CA LEU A 7 -32.83 22.39 47.59
C LEU A 7 -31.66 21.75 48.35
N ALA A 8 -31.91 21.18 49.52
CA ALA A 8 -30.88 20.48 50.30
C ALA A 8 -30.38 19.19 49.63
N ILE A 9 -31.28 18.43 48.97
CA ILE A 9 -30.88 17.24 48.20
C ILE A 9 -30.06 17.65 46.98
N PHE A 10 -30.44 18.74 46.29
CA PHE A 10 -29.72 19.22 45.13
C PHE A 10 -28.32 19.76 45.49
N SER A 11 -28.20 20.51 46.59
CA SER A 11 -26.89 20.99 47.06
C SER A 11 -25.99 19.85 47.54
N LEU A 12 -26.54 18.84 48.21
CA LEU A 12 -25.80 17.64 48.60
C LEU A 12 -25.35 16.85 47.36
N ALA A 13 -26.24 16.66 46.37
CA ALA A 13 -25.90 15.99 45.11
C ALA A 13 -24.79 16.74 44.36
N LEU A 14 -24.86 18.08 44.31
CA LEU A 14 -23.83 18.92 43.70
C LEU A 14 -22.50 18.83 44.46
N ALA A 15 -22.53 18.83 45.79
CA ALA A 15 -21.34 18.67 46.62
C ALA A 15 -20.67 17.30 46.44
N VAL A 16 -21.47 16.23 46.37
CA VAL A 16 -20.97 14.87 46.08
C VAL A 16 -20.38 14.79 44.66
N LEU A 17 -21.03 15.42 43.68
CA LEU A 17 -20.55 15.43 42.30
C LEU A 17 -19.23 16.20 42.18
N MET A 18 -19.10 17.35 42.85
CA MET A 18 -17.85 18.12 42.92
C MET A 18 -16.75 17.38 43.69
N ALA A 19 -17.07 16.64 44.76
CA ALA A 19 -16.11 15.81 45.50
C ALA A 19 -15.67 14.56 44.72
N SER A 20 -16.48 14.11 43.75
CA SER A 20 -16.15 12.99 42.84
C SER A 20 -15.30 13.43 41.63
N VAL A 21 -15.09 14.74 41.45
CA VAL A 21 -14.11 15.25 40.48
C VAL A 21 -12.72 14.94 41.03
N GLN A 22 -12.17 13.79 40.66
CA GLN A 22 -10.75 13.55 40.83
C GLN A 22 -10.01 14.59 39.97
N HIS A 23 -9.06 15.31 40.56
CA HIS A 23 -8.10 16.08 39.79
C HIS A 23 -7.34 15.12 38.86
N VAL A 24 -7.66 15.16 37.58
CA VAL A 24 -6.79 14.58 36.56
C VAL A 24 -5.61 15.54 36.45
N TYR A 25 -4.49 15.20 37.08
CA TYR A 25 -3.23 15.90 36.83
C TYR A 25 -2.88 15.67 35.36
N GLY A 26 -3.17 16.65 34.51
CA GLY A 26 -2.62 16.68 33.17
C GLY A 26 -1.10 16.75 33.27
N HIS A 27 -0.41 15.96 32.46
CA HIS A 27 1.05 15.96 32.38
C HIS A 27 1.55 17.40 32.15
N THR A 28 2.49 17.87 32.96
CA THR A 28 3.08 19.19 32.77
C THR A 28 3.97 19.16 31.53
N TYR A 29 3.96 20.22 30.72
CA TYR A 29 4.91 20.38 29.61
C TYR A 29 6.38 20.17 30.06
N ASN A 30 6.70 20.58 31.28
CA ASN A 30 8.04 20.43 31.82
C ASN A 30 8.43 18.95 32.05
N ASP A 31 7.48 18.09 32.44
CA ASP A 31 7.74 16.67 32.66
C ASP A 31 7.96 15.93 31.34
N THR A 32 7.24 16.30 30.28
CA THR A 32 7.43 15.72 28.94
C THR A 32 8.75 16.16 28.31
N VAL A 33 9.14 17.43 28.49
CA VAL A 33 10.45 17.91 28.05
C VAL A 33 11.57 17.19 28.79
N ARG A 34 11.47 17.04 30.12
CA ARG A 34 12.47 16.34 30.93
C ARG A 34 12.62 14.87 30.49
N LEU A 35 11.50 14.17 30.30
CA LEU A 35 11.50 12.80 29.80
C LEU A 35 12.19 12.70 28.43
N SER A 36 11.86 13.62 27.52
CA SER A 36 12.44 13.65 26.19
C SER A 36 13.95 13.90 26.23
N THR A 37 14.42 14.85 27.05
CA THR A 37 15.85 15.15 27.16
C THR A 37 16.62 13.99 27.79
N ASP A 38 16.06 13.36 28.81
CA ASP A 38 16.73 12.28 29.54
C ASP A 38 16.88 11.03 28.67
N LEU A 39 15.80 10.63 27.98
CA LEU A 39 15.81 9.44 27.11
C LEU A 39 16.68 9.64 25.87
N LEU A 40 16.70 10.84 25.29
CA LEU A 40 17.38 11.09 24.02
C LEU A 40 18.82 11.59 24.16
N ALA A 41 19.26 12.02 25.35
CA ALA A 41 20.62 12.57 25.54
C ALA A 41 21.74 11.64 25.08
N ASN A 42 21.57 10.33 25.28
CA ASN A 42 22.56 9.30 24.92
C ASN A 42 22.03 8.30 23.89
N TYR A 43 20.92 8.62 23.23
CA TYR A 43 20.31 7.74 22.25
C TYR A 43 20.92 7.99 20.87
N ASN A 44 21.43 6.93 20.23
CA ASN A 44 21.95 7.02 18.86
C ASN A 44 20.99 6.35 17.87
N PRO A 45 20.28 7.10 17.01
CA PRO A 45 19.30 6.55 16.08
C PRO A 45 19.93 5.76 14.93
N ALA A 46 21.25 5.80 14.74
CA ALA A 46 21.94 4.98 13.74
C ALA A 46 22.17 3.54 14.24
N VAL A 47 22.05 3.28 15.54
CA VAL A 47 22.29 1.97 16.15
C VAL A 47 20.97 1.33 16.54
N ARG A 48 20.83 0.03 16.30
CA ARG A 48 19.62 -0.72 16.65
C ARG A 48 19.38 -0.71 18.18
N PRO A 49 18.13 -0.51 18.64
CA PRO A 49 17.79 -0.30 20.05
C PRO A 49 17.77 -1.58 20.88
N LEU A 50 18.93 -2.22 21.00
CA LEU A 50 19.16 -3.38 21.85
C LEU A 50 20.34 -3.12 22.77
N ILE A 51 20.19 -3.45 24.05
CA ILE A 51 21.31 -3.43 25.00
C ILE A 51 22.35 -4.47 24.60
N ASP A 52 21.88 -5.67 24.24
CA ASP A 52 22.70 -6.78 23.79
C ASP A 52 22.68 -6.89 22.27
N GLN A 53 23.78 -6.47 21.64
CA GLN A 53 23.97 -6.48 20.20
C GLN A 53 24.18 -7.88 19.60
N THR A 54 24.10 -8.95 20.40
CA THR A 54 24.06 -10.33 19.88
C THR A 54 22.62 -10.82 19.61
N LYS A 55 21.61 -10.18 20.21
CA LYS A 55 20.21 -10.60 20.10
C LYS A 55 19.55 -10.10 18.83
N VAL A 56 18.47 -10.76 18.41
CA VAL A 56 17.65 -10.32 17.28
C VAL A 56 16.66 -9.24 17.72
N LEU A 57 16.46 -8.22 16.90
CA LEU A 57 15.41 -7.22 17.09
C LEU A 57 14.23 -7.62 16.20
N THR A 58 13.10 -7.96 16.81
CA THR A 58 11.89 -8.31 16.07
C THR A 58 11.12 -7.03 15.69
N VAL A 59 11.05 -6.75 14.41
CA VAL A 59 10.20 -5.70 13.85
C VAL A 59 8.95 -6.35 13.30
N ASN A 60 7.79 -5.95 13.82
CA ASN A 60 6.52 -6.42 13.30
C ASN A 60 6.02 -5.44 12.24
N ALA A 61 5.36 -5.98 11.22
CA ALA A 61 4.82 -5.21 10.13
C ALA A 61 3.39 -5.66 9.82
N LEU A 62 2.50 -4.70 9.57
CA LEU A 62 1.20 -4.93 8.96
C LEU A 62 1.19 -4.19 7.62
N MET A 63 0.90 -4.92 6.56
CA MET A 63 0.78 -4.36 5.21
C MET A 63 -0.64 -4.58 4.70
N LEU A 64 -1.29 -3.49 4.27
CA LEU A 64 -2.61 -3.52 3.68
C LEU A 64 -2.57 -2.97 2.25
N LEU A 65 -3.16 -3.71 1.32
CA LEU A 65 -3.36 -3.25 -0.04
C LEU A 65 -4.47 -2.19 -0.06
N GLY A 66 -4.11 -0.95 -0.35
CA GLY A 66 -5.06 0.14 -0.48
C GLY A 66 -5.76 0.14 -1.84
N ALA A 67 -4.98 0.16 -2.92
CA ALA A 67 -5.52 0.12 -4.28
C ALA A 67 -4.47 -0.33 -5.30
N ILE A 68 -4.95 -0.92 -6.40
CA ILE A 68 -4.15 -1.12 -7.62
C ILE A 68 -4.45 0.08 -8.51
N ARG A 69 -3.44 0.92 -8.77
CA ARG A 69 -3.62 2.14 -9.58
C ARG A 69 -3.51 1.82 -11.06
N LEU A 70 -2.47 1.11 -11.44
CA LEU A 70 -2.17 0.79 -12.83
C LEU A 70 -1.41 -0.52 -12.90
N VAL A 71 -1.72 -1.31 -13.92
CA VAL A 71 -0.97 -2.50 -14.31
C VAL A 71 -0.56 -2.26 -15.74
N ASP A 72 0.72 -1.98 -15.95
CA ASP A 72 1.31 -1.92 -17.28
C ASP A 72 1.84 -3.31 -17.61
N GLU A 73 1.15 -3.98 -18.51
CA GLU A 73 1.52 -5.32 -18.92
C GLU A 73 2.75 -5.29 -19.83
N LYS A 74 2.89 -4.25 -20.65
CA LYS A 74 3.97 -4.06 -21.62
C LYS A 74 5.28 -3.76 -20.92
N GLU A 75 5.26 -2.83 -19.97
CA GLU A 75 6.43 -2.45 -19.17
C GLU A 75 6.67 -3.39 -17.98
N GLN A 76 5.80 -4.39 -17.78
CA GLN A 76 5.81 -5.29 -16.62
C GLN A 76 5.82 -4.55 -15.27
N THR A 77 5.19 -3.37 -15.22
CA THR A 77 5.13 -2.56 -14.00
C THR A 77 3.74 -2.60 -13.38
N ILE A 78 3.71 -2.74 -12.06
CA ILE A 78 2.47 -2.66 -11.28
C ILE A 78 2.60 -1.50 -10.32
N SER A 79 1.71 -0.52 -10.45
CA SER A 79 1.57 0.59 -9.52
C SER A 79 0.50 0.28 -8.49
N ILE A 80 0.91 0.03 -7.26
CA ILE A 80 0.02 -0.23 -6.12
C ILE A 80 0.21 0.81 -5.02
N ARG A 81 -0.86 1.07 -4.27
CA ARG A 81 -0.80 1.81 -3.00
C ARG A 81 -0.88 0.80 -1.86
N LEU A 82 0.17 0.78 -1.03
CA LEU A 82 0.24 -0.01 0.18
C LEU A 82 0.20 0.92 1.39
N TYR A 83 -0.50 0.50 2.44
CA TYR A 83 -0.37 1.09 3.77
C TYR A 83 0.44 0.13 4.63
N CYS A 84 1.53 0.64 5.20
CA CYS A 84 2.43 -0.15 6.02
C CYS A 84 2.50 0.45 7.42
N TRP A 85 2.29 -0.38 8.43
CA TRP A 85 2.52 -0.04 9.83
C TRP A 85 3.62 -0.93 10.38
N PHE A 86 4.54 -0.31 11.11
CA PHE A 86 5.63 -1.01 11.77
C PHE A 86 5.56 -0.74 13.27
N TRP A 87 5.84 -1.76 14.07
CA TRP A 87 6.02 -1.58 15.50
C TRP A 87 7.10 -2.53 16.01
N TRP A 88 7.92 -2.03 16.92
CA TRP A 88 8.99 -2.75 17.59
C TRP A 88 9.06 -2.28 19.04
N GLN A 89 9.75 -3.05 19.87
CA GLN A 89 10.05 -2.66 21.25
C GLN A 89 11.46 -2.08 21.30
N ASP A 90 11.59 -0.84 21.76
CA ASP A 90 12.87 -0.19 22.03
C ASP A 90 13.26 -0.44 23.49
N ALA A 91 14.43 -1.04 23.72
CA ALA A 91 14.92 -1.36 25.06
C ALA A 91 15.63 -0.18 25.74
N LEU A 92 16.00 0.87 24.99
CA LEU A 92 16.67 2.07 25.50
C LEU A 92 15.65 3.16 25.86
N LEU A 93 14.51 3.20 25.17
CA LEU A 93 13.41 4.13 25.46
C LEU A 93 12.44 3.59 26.51
N THR A 94 12.97 3.23 27.68
CA THR A 94 12.19 2.74 28.82
C THR A 94 12.30 3.68 30.00
N TRP A 95 11.20 4.00 30.66
CA TRP A 95 11.17 4.86 31.85
C TRP A 95 10.12 4.40 32.86
N THR A 96 10.26 4.86 34.09
CA THR A 96 9.25 4.66 35.14
C THR A 96 8.28 5.85 35.11
N PRO A 97 6.96 5.65 34.90
CA PRO A 97 6.01 6.76 34.81
C PRO A 97 6.01 7.69 36.04
N SER A 98 6.22 7.16 37.24
CA SER A 98 6.23 7.91 38.50
C SER A 98 7.22 9.07 38.50
N ASP A 99 8.34 8.92 37.80
CA ASP A 99 9.45 9.88 37.83
C ASP A 99 9.19 11.06 36.89
N TYR A 100 8.17 10.97 36.03
CA TYR A 100 7.84 11.95 34.99
C TYR A 100 6.35 12.30 35.00
N GLY A 101 5.76 12.47 36.19
CA GLY A 101 4.36 12.90 36.33
C GLY A 101 3.35 11.87 35.80
N ASN A 102 3.62 10.58 36.01
CA ASN A 102 2.83 9.44 35.54
C ASN A 102 2.67 9.34 34.01
N THR A 103 3.64 9.88 33.25
CA THR A 103 3.66 9.80 31.78
C THR A 103 3.79 8.36 31.30
N THR A 104 2.77 7.85 30.61
CA THR A 104 2.76 6.49 30.03
C THR A 104 3.02 6.47 28.52
N VAL A 105 2.93 7.63 27.87
CA VAL A 105 3.10 7.77 26.42
C VAL A 105 4.19 8.79 26.15
N PHE A 106 5.16 8.39 25.33
CA PHE A 106 6.21 9.26 24.81
C PHE A 106 6.06 9.37 23.30
N ASN A 107 6.11 10.59 22.77
CA ASN A 107 5.99 10.86 21.33
C ASN A 107 7.26 11.55 20.82
N PRO A 108 8.31 10.78 20.46
CA PRO A 108 9.57 11.34 19.98
C PRO A 108 9.46 11.90 18.55
N PRO A 109 10.28 12.89 18.19
CA PRO A 109 10.51 13.27 16.80
C PRO A 109 11.09 12.08 15.99
N ILE A 110 10.58 11.86 14.78
CA ILE A 110 10.93 10.68 13.96
C ILE A 110 12.41 10.61 13.57
N ASN A 111 13.11 11.75 13.56
CA ASN A 111 14.53 11.85 13.19
C ASN A 111 15.49 11.64 14.39
N GLN A 112 14.96 11.47 15.60
CA GLN A 112 15.75 11.30 16.83
C GLN A 112 15.66 9.88 17.40
N VAL A 113 14.86 9.01 16.78
CA VAL A 113 14.67 7.62 17.20
C VAL A 113 15.04 6.69 16.04
N TRP A 114 15.59 5.53 16.38
CA TRP A 114 15.94 4.52 15.39
C TRP A 114 14.68 4.07 14.67
N ILE A 115 14.73 4.03 13.35
CA ILE A 115 13.68 3.46 12.50
C ILE A 115 14.27 2.34 11.65
N PRO A 116 13.55 1.22 11.47
CA PRO A 116 14.04 0.13 10.63
C PRO A 116 14.17 0.59 9.18
N SER A 117 15.35 0.40 8.59
CA SER A 117 15.55 0.61 7.16
C SER A 117 14.89 -0.53 6.38
N LEU A 118 14.05 -0.18 5.40
CA LEU A 118 13.35 -1.13 4.56
C LEU A 118 13.78 -0.93 3.11
N ASN A 119 14.32 -1.99 2.52
CA ASN A 119 14.67 -2.03 1.11
C ASN A 119 13.66 -2.92 0.37
N LEU A 120 12.95 -2.35 -0.60
CA LEU A 120 12.04 -3.10 -1.47
C LEU A 120 12.82 -3.64 -2.67
N ALA A 121 13.12 -4.94 -2.65
CA ALA A 121 13.70 -5.60 -3.82
C ALA A 121 12.66 -5.66 -4.95
N GLY A 122 12.96 -5.03 -6.10
CA GLY A 122 12.11 -5.06 -7.31
C GLY A 122 11.25 -3.82 -7.59
N ALA A 123 11.43 -2.71 -6.87
CA ALA A 123 10.74 -1.46 -7.20
C ALA A 123 11.33 -0.83 -8.49
N VAL A 124 10.49 -0.59 -9.51
CA VAL A 124 10.89 -0.04 -10.82
C VAL A 124 10.96 1.50 -10.83
N SER A 125 10.24 2.18 -9.93
CA SER A 125 10.32 3.63 -9.79
C SER A 125 10.86 4.05 -8.43
N SER A 126 11.77 5.02 -8.48
CA SER A 126 12.48 5.64 -7.37
C SER A 126 11.57 6.56 -6.53
N GLN A 127 10.53 5.98 -5.92
CA GLN A 127 10.21 6.35 -4.53
C GLN A 127 11.03 5.45 -3.62
N GLN A 128 12.33 5.65 -3.76
CA GLN A 128 13.38 5.05 -2.97
C GLN A 128 13.10 5.51 -1.52
N LEU A 129 12.85 4.58 -0.59
CA LEU A 129 13.27 4.83 0.78
C LEU A 129 14.80 4.88 0.69
N ILE A 130 15.34 6.04 0.34
CA ILE A 130 16.79 6.24 0.16
C ILE A 130 17.43 6.03 1.53
N VAL A 131 17.95 4.83 1.75
CA VAL A 131 19.04 4.61 2.70
C VAL A 131 20.24 4.26 1.85
N ASP A 132 20.97 5.30 1.45
CA ASP A 132 22.28 5.18 0.83
C ASP A 132 23.15 4.30 1.74
N THR A 133 23.57 3.15 1.22
CA THR A 133 24.43 2.19 1.92
C THR A 133 25.61 1.84 1.03
N SER A 134 26.40 2.85 0.69
CA SER A 134 27.80 2.62 0.34
C SER A 134 28.54 2.14 1.61
N HIS A 135 28.90 0.85 1.63
CA HIS A 135 29.75 0.17 2.63
C HIS A 135 29.12 -0.49 3.88
N ILE A 136 27.99 -1.18 3.76
CA ILE A 136 27.61 -2.20 4.75
C ILE A 136 27.06 -3.42 4.00
N VAL A 137 27.58 -4.61 4.28
CA VAL A 137 27.01 -5.89 3.79
C VAL A 137 25.79 -6.20 4.65
N PRO A 138 24.54 -6.02 4.19
CA PRO A 138 23.39 -6.21 5.07
C PRO A 138 23.04 -7.70 5.07
N LEU A 139 23.03 -8.30 6.26
CA LEU A 139 22.34 -9.58 6.49
C LEU A 139 20.84 -9.31 6.39
N TYR A 140 20.27 -9.47 5.19
CA TYR A 140 18.84 -9.30 4.99
C TYR A 140 18.08 -10.50 5.57
N VAL A 141 17.20 -10.24 6.53
CA VAL A 141 16.07 -11.15 6.78
C VAL A 141 15.12 -10.98 5.61
N ASN A 142 15.10 -11.93 4.68
CA ASN A 142 14.21 -11.86 3.53
C ASN A 142 12.80 -12.32 3.94
N SER A 143 11.88 -11.36 4.08
CA SER A 143 10.45 -11.64 4.25
C SER A 143 9.72 -11.33 2.93
N SER A 144 9.19 -12.34 2.27
CA SER A 144 8.41 -12.17 1.03
C SER A 144 6.91 -12.11 1.33
N VAL A 145 6.21 -11.17 0.69
CA VAL A 145 4.75 -11.10 0.71
C VAL A 145 4.24 -11.29 -0.71
N SER A 146 3.41 -12.32 -0.93
CA SER A 146 2.81 -12.60 -2.23
C SER A 146 1.43 -11.97 -2.35
N VAL A 147 1.23 -11.12 -3.36
CA VAL A 147 -0.09 -10.60 -3.71
C VAL A 147 -0.55 -11.30 -4.99
N VAL A 148 -1.63 -12.08 -4.89
CA VAL A 148 -2.21 -12.78 -6.05
C VAL A 148 -3.37 -11.95 -6.60
N ILE A 149 -3.22 -11.46 -7.83
CA ILE A 149 -4.22 -10.65 -8.52
C ILE A 149 -4.80 -11.48 -9.67
N LYS A 150 -6.14 -11.53 -9.78
CA LYS A 150 -6.84 -12.21 -10.88
C LYS A 150 -7.50 -11.20 -11.81
N ARG A 151 -7.17 -11.25 -13.11
CA ARG A 151 -7.80 -10.41 -14.14
C ARG A 151 -9.27 -10.78 -14.33
N ARG A 152 -10.14 -9.77 -14.52
CA ARG A 152 -11.54 -9.96 -14.93
C ARG A 152 -11.68 -9.65 -16.43
N PRO A 153 -11.81 -10.65 -17.31
CA PRO A 153 -11.67 -10.45 -18.76
C PRO A 153 -12.92 -9.95 -19.48
N ARG A 154 -14.02 -9.65 -18.80
CA ARG A 154 -15.33 -9.39 -19.45
C ARG A 154 -15.28 -8.26 -20.49
N PHE A 155 -14.60 -7.17 -20.18
CA PHE A 155 -14.45 -6.04 -21.09
C PHE A 155 -13.62 -6.41 -22.32
N PHE A 156 -12.56 -7.19 -22.12
CA PHE A 156 -11.70 -7.68 -23.20
C PHE A 156 -12.45 -8.65 -24.12
N MET A 157 -13.25 -9.56 -23.56
CA MET A 157 -14.09 -10.47 -24.34
C MET A 157 -15.09 -9.70 -25.22
N LEU A 158 -15.70 -8.63 -24.72
CA LEU A 158 -16.65 -7.86 -25.52
C LEU A 158 -15.97 -6.97 -26.56
N ASN A 159 -14.88 -6.28 -26.22
CA ASN A 159 -14.29 -5.28 -27.11
C ASN A 159 -13.21 -5.81 -28.04
N LEU A 160 -12.62 -6.96 -27.75
CA LEU A 160 -11.65 -7.59 -28.64
C LEU A 160 -12.25 -8.78 -29.40
N LEU A 161 -13.07 -9.61 -28.73
CA LEU A 161 -13.57 -10.85 -29.33
C LEU A 161 -14.78 -10.63 -30.25
N MET A 162 -15.71 -9.72 -29.90
CA MET A 162 -16.86 -9.41 -30.78
C MET A 162 -16.44 -8.84 -32.15
N PRO A 163 -15.51 -7.86 -32.24
CA PRO A 163 -15.09 -7.34 -33.53
C PRO A 163 -14.38 -8.39 -34.39
N THR A 164 -13.56 -9.25 -33.79
CA THR A 164 -12.86 -10.33 -34.51
C THR A 164 -13.84 -11.38 -35.04
N LEU A 165 -14.86 -11.75 -34.25
CA LEU A 165 -15.93 -12.63 -34.72
C LEU A 165 -16.74 -11.99 -35.87
N ALA A 166 -17.03 -10.69 -35.79
CA ALA A 166 -17.73 -9.98 -36.85
C ALA A 166 -16.91 -9.93 -38.15
N LEU A 167 -15.59 -9.70 -38.07
CA LEU A 167 -14.69 -9.75 -39.22
C LEU A 167 -14.58 -11.16 -39.81
N SER A 168 -14.52 -12.20 -38.96
CA SER A 168 -14.53 -13.60 -39.41
C SER A 168 -15.81 -13.93 -40.18
N PHE A 169 -16.97 -13.46 -39.71
CA PHE A 169 -18.25 -13.61 -40.42
C PHE A 169 -18.27 -12.87 -41.76
N LEU A 170 -17.76 -11.63 -41.80
CA LEU A 170 -17.63 -10.85 -43.04
C LEU A 170 -16.71 -11.56 -44.05
N ASN A 171 -15.65 -12.23 -43.60
CA ASN A 171 -14.77 -12.98 -44.49
C ASN A 171 -15.51 -14.14 -45.21
N ILE A 172 -16.50 -14.77 -44.57
CA ILE A 172 -17.33 -15.80 -45.20
C ILE A 172 -18.28 -15.18 -46.25
N LEU A 173 -18.82 -13.99 -45.99
CA LEU A 173 -19.71 -13.28 -46.92
C LEU A 173 -19.04 -12.92 -48.25
N VAL A 174 -17.71 -12.80 -48.30
CA VAL A 174 -16.94 -12.60 -49.55
C VAL A 174 -17.26 -13.69 -50.57
N PHE A 175 -17.43 -14.93 -50.12
CA PHE A 175 -17.66 -16.08 -50.99
C PHE A 175 -19.10 -16.15 -51.52
N ILE A 176 -20.05 -15.51 -50.83
CA ILE A 176 -21.46 -15.43 -51.25
C ILE A 176 -21.66 -14.33 -52.30
N LEU A 177 -20.78 -13.34 -52.34
CA LEU A 177 -20.88 -12.24 -53.30
C LEU A 177 -20.51 -12.70 -54.73
N PRO A 178 -21.40 -12.53 -55.73
CA PRO A 178 -21.15 -12.95 -57.10
C PRO A 178 -19.96 -12.18 -57.71
N ALA A 179 -19.13 -12.89 -58.48
CA ALA A 179 -17.87 -12.36 -59.01
C ALA A 179 -18.06 -11.25 -60.05
N ASP A 180 -19.21 -11.22 -60.72
CA ASP A 180 -19.54 -10.24 -61.75
C ASP A 180 -19.87 -8.85 -61.17
N SER A 181 -20.01 -8.75 -59.84
CA SER A 181 -20.54 -7.56 -59.17
C SER A 181 -19.57 -6.37 -59.13
N GLY A 182 -18.32 -6.49 -59.60
CA GLY A 182 -17.29 -5.43 -59.57
C GLY A 182 -16.79 -5.06 -58.16
N GLU A 183 -17.66 -5.06 -57.17
CA GLU A 183 -17.43 -4.70 -55.77
C GLU A 183 -16.70 -5.77 -54.95
N LYS A 184 -16.63 -7.02 -55.46
CA LYS A 184 -16.04 -8.16 -54.74
C LYS A 184 -14.58 -7.95 -54.36
N VAL A 185 -13.81 -7.36 -55.27
CA VAL A 185 -12.38 -7.09 -55.05
C VAL A 185 -12.20 -5.98 -54.01
N GLY A 186 -13.01 -4.91 -54.08
CA GLY A 186 -12.98 -3.82 -53.09
C GLY A 186 -13.38 -4.28 -51.70
N TYR A 187 -14.40 -5.14 -51.60
CA TYR A 187 -14.81 -5.76 -50.35
C TYR A 187 -13.69 -6.61 -49.73
N SER A 188 -13.05 -7.49 -50.51
CA SER A 188 -11.93 -8.30 -50.01
C SER A 188 -10.76 -7.46 -49.47
N ILE A 189 -10.42 -6.35 -50.13
CA ILE A 189 -9.33 -5.46 -49.69
C ILE A 189 -9.68 -4.78 -48.37
N THR A 190 -10.91 -4.29 -48.21
CA THR A 190 -11.37 -3.62 -46.98
C THR A 190 -11.46 -4.58 -45.79
N VAL A 191 -11.90 -5.83 -46.01
CA VAL A 191 -11.89 -6.89 -44.99
C VAL A 191 -10.45 -7.25 -44.59
N LEU A 192 -9.53 -7.41 -45.55
CA LEU A 192 -8.11 -7.70 -45.28
C LEU A 192 -7.46 -6.57 -44.46
N LEU A 193 -7.71 -5.32 -44.82
CA LEU A 193 -7.20 -4.16 -44.08
C LEU A 193 -7.75 -4.13 -42.65
N SER A 194 -9.04 -4.42 -42.47
CA SER A 194 -9.69 -4.43 -41.15
C SER A 194 -9.11 -5.53 -40.25
N VAL A 195 -8.81 -6.71 -40.80
CA VAL A 195 -8.14 -7.81 -40.08
C VAL A 195 -6.71 -7.41 -39.69
N MET A 196 -5.95 -6.81 -40.60
CA MET A 196 -4.59 -6.33 -40.29
C MET A 196 -4.57 -5.26 -39.19
N LEU A 197 -5.51 -4.31 -39.23
CA LEU A 197 -5.65 -3.28 -38.19
C LEU A 197 -5.98 -3.89 -36.83
N MET A 198 -6.90 -4.87 -36.80
CA MET A 198 -7.30 -5.54 -35.55
C MET A 198 -6.16 -6.39 -34.96
N MET A 199 -5.40 -7.06 -35.81
CA MET A 199 -4.19 -7.79 -35.42
C MET A 199 -3.12 -6.84 -34.86
N GLY A 200 -2.98 -5.63 -35.41
CA GLY A 200 -2.09 -4.58 -34.90
C GLY A 200 -2.44 -4.16 -33.47
N VAL A 201 -3.71 -3.78 -33.22
CA VAL A 201 -4.19 -3.40 -31.88
C VAL A 201 -4.00 -4.52 -30.85
N THR A 202 -4.23 -5.77 -31.25
CA THR A 202 -3.99 -6.94 -30.39
C THR A 202 -2.51 -7.11 -30.07
N THR A 203 -1.62 -6.80 -31.01
CA THR A 203 -0.18 -6.90 -30.80
C THR A 203 0.35 -5.79 -29.90
N ASP A 204 -0.19 -4.57 -30.03
CA ASP A 204 0.24 -3.42 -29.22
C ASP A 204 -0.21 -3.50 -27.75
N THR A 205 -1.30 -4.21 -27.47
CA THR A 205 -1.89 -4.33 -26.13
C THR A 205 -1.36 -5.52 -25.33
N LEU A 206 -0.80 -6.55 -25.98
CA LEU A 206 -0.21 -7.70 -25.29
C LEU A 206 1.32 -7.53 -25.16
N PRO A 207 1.90 -7.77 -23.98
CA PRO A 207 3.36 -7.81 -23.84
C PRO A 207 3.98 -8.95 -24.65
N GLU A 208 5.18 -8.71 -25.19
CA GLU A 208 6.04 -9.73 -25.82
C GLU A 208 6.71 -10.65 -24.77
N SER A 209 5.95 -11.14 -23.78
CA SER A 209 6.47 -12.13 -22.84
C SER A 209 6.50 -13.51 -23.52
N SER A 210 7.71 -14.03 -23.75
CA SER A 210 8.03 -15.10 -24.71
C SER A 210 7.84 -16.54 -24.22
N ASP A 211 7.40 -16.78 -22.99
CA ASP A 211 7.37 -18.16 -22.46
C ASP A 211 6.08 -18.92 -22.78
N VAL A 212 5.01 -18.23 -23.19
CA VAL A 212 3.74 -18.85 -23.59
C VAL A 212 2.99 -17.94 -24.55
N VAL A 213 2.69 -18.43 -25.75
CA VAL A 213 1.86 -17.70 -26.73
C VAL A 213 0.46 -17.51 -26.11
N PRO A 214 0.00 -16.26 -25.92
CA PRO A 214 -1.35 -16.01 -25.41
C PRO A 214 -2.39 -16.63 -26.35
N LEU A 215 -3.40 -17.31 -25.80
CA LEU A 215 -4.46 -17.99 -26.59
C LEU A 215 -5.14 -17.08 -27.63
N VAL A 216 -5.16 -15.77 -27.39
CA VAL A 216 -5.71 -14.76 -28.30
C VAL A 216 -4.87 -14.55 -29.56
N LYS A 217 -3.56 -14.85 -29.54
CA LYS A 217 -2.68 -14.81 -30.72
C LYS A 217 -2.86 -16.03 -31.65
N ILE A 218 -3.59 -17.05 -31.21
CA ILE A 218 -3.74 -18.34 -31.92
C ILE A 218 -5.12 -18.46 -32.60
N SER A 219 -6.10 -17.60 -32.25
CA SER A 219 -7.43 -17.58 -32.89
C SER A 219 -7.53 -16.52 -33.97
#